data_AF-A0AAV6CEW6-F1
#
_entry.id   AF-A0AAV6CEW6-F1
#
_cell.length_a   1.000
_cell.length_b   1.000
_cell.length_c   1.000
_cell.angle_alpha   90.00
_cell.angle_beta   90.00
_cell.angle_gamma   90.00
#
_symmetry.space_group_name_H-M   'P 1'
#
loop_
_entity.id
_entity.type
_entity.pdbx_description
1 polymer ?
#
loop_
_entity_poly.entity_id
_entity_poly.type
_entity_poly.pdbx_seq_one_letter_code
_entity_poly.pdbx_strand_id
1 'polypeptide(L)'
;MRRSVVKGALLGGAIGLALGVGGFTFLYAKGASYLTNDPRACANCHIMQEHYDAWITSSHRSVATCNDCHAPHDLLGKYITKADNGFWHSFAFTTGDFHEPIRIKARNKRVTERACLDCHTQIADDLSAAHNTSHQRDQSLSCIRCHSDVGHPLRR
;
A
#
# COMPACT_ATOMS: atom_id res chain seq x y z
N MET A 1 -15.68 40.18 -25.77
CA MET A 1 -14.19 40.09 -25.82
C MET A 1 -13.52 40.16 -24.44
N ARG A 2 -13.79 41.17 -23.60
CA ARG A 2 -13.14 41.31 -22.28
C ARG A 2 -13.42 40.15 -21.30
N ARG A 3 -14.65 39.62 -21.28
CA ARG A 3 -15.03 38.48 -20.43
C ARG A 3 -14.37 37.15 -20.84
N SER A 4 -14.15 36.91 -22.12
CA SER A 4 -13.50 35.68 -22.60
C SER A 4 -12.00 35.67 -22.32
N VAL A 5 -11.34 36.83 -22.39
CA VAL A 5 -9.92 36.97 -21.99
C VAL A 5 -9.74 36.73 -20.49
N VAL A 6 -10.61 37.31 -19.65
CA VAL A 6 -10.55 37.10 -18.18
C VAL A 6 -10.79 35.62 -17.83
N LYS A 7 -11.79 34.96 -18.45
CA LYS A 7 -12.02 33.52 -18.26
C LYS A 7 -10.82 32.68 -18.67
N GLY A 8 -10.19 33.01 -19.80
CA GLY A 8 -8.97 32.33 -20.28
C GLY A 8 -7.80 32.49 -19.32
N ALA A 9 -7.57 33.71 -18.80
CA ALA A 9 -6.51 33.98 -17.83
C ALA A 9 -6.74 33.25 -16.50
N LEU A 10 -7.97 33.21 -15.99
CA LEU A 10 -8.31 32.48 -14.76
C LEU A 10 -8.11 30.96 -14.93
N LEU A 11 -8.56 30.39 -16.04
CA LEU A 11 -8.37 28.97 -16.33
C LEU A 11 -6.89 28.61 -16.48
N GLY A 12 -6.13 29.43 -17.23
CA GLY A 12 -4.69 29.24 -17.39
C GLY A 12 -3.93 29.35 -16.07
N GLY A 13 -4.28 30.33 -15.23
CA GLY A 13 -3.72 30.47 -13.89
C GLY A 13 -4.02 29.27 -12.99
N ALA A 14 -5.25 28.77 -13.00
CA ALA A 14 -5.64 27.60 -12.22
C ALA A 14 -4.90 26.33 -12.66
N ILE A 15 -4.78 26.09 -13.97
CA ILE A 15 -4.04 24.96 -14.51
C ILE A 15 -2.55 25.08 -14.18
N GLY A 16 -1.96 26.27 -14.37
CA GLY A 16 -0.56 26.53 -14.04
C GLY A 16 -0.25 26.30 -12.57
N LEU A 17 -1.14 26.75 -11.67
CA LEU A 17 -1.01 26.50 -10.24
C LEU A 17 -1.12 25.01 -9.91
N ALA A 18 -2.10 24.30 -10.47
CA ALA A 18 -2.29 22.88 -10.24
C ALA A 18 -1.09 22.04 -10.73
N LEU A 19 -0.58 22.34 -11.93
CA LEU A 19 0.62 21.67 -12.48
C LEU A 19 1.89 22.04 -11.70
N GLY A 20 2.03 23.30 -11.29
CA GLY A 20 3.17 23.76 -10.51
C GLY A 20 3.24 23.08 -9.14
N VAL A 21 2.14 23.13 -8.38
CA VAL A 21 2.05 22.48 -7.06
C VAL A 21 2.14 20.96 -7.20
N GLY A 22 1.40 20.36 -8.13
CA GLY A 22 1.42 18.92 -8.36
C GLY A 22 2.81 18.42 -8.78
N GLY A 23 3.47 19.11 -9.71
CA GLY A 23 4.81 18.78 -10.18
C GLY A 23 5.86 18.95 -9.09
N PHE A 24 5.82 20.06 -8.34
CA PHE A 24 6.72 20.27 -7.20
C PHE A 24 6.57 19.16 -6.16
N THR A 25 5.32 18.85 -5.76
CA THR A 25 5.04 17.79 -4.79
C THR A 25 5.52 16.43 -5.29
N PHE A 26 5.26 16.10 -6.56
CA PHE A 26 5.71 14.83 -7.15
C PHE A 26 7.24 14.70 -7.13
N LEU A 27 7.97 15.76 -7.46
CA LEU A 27 9.44 15.74 -7.44
C LEU A 27 9.98 15.68 -6.01
N TYR A 28 9.49 16.56 -5.13
CA TYR A 28 9.92 16.65 -3.74
C TYR A 28 9.67 15.35 -2.97
N ALA A 29 8.51 14.73 -3.16
CA ALA A 29 8.14 13.46 -2.54
C ALA A 29 8.73 12.23 -3.23
N LYS A 30 9.61 12.40 -4.24
CA LYS A 30 10.20 11.30 -5.04
C LYS A 30 9.14 10.39 -5.67
N GLY A 31 8.09 10.97 -6.24
CA GLY A 31 6.90 10.30 -6.78
C GLY A 31 7.18 9.10 -7.68
N ALA A 32 8.17 9.20 -8.57
CA ALA A 32 8.56 8.11 -9.47
C ALA A 32 9.02 6.84 -8.73
N SER A 33 9.61 6.96 -7.54
CA SER A 33 10.05 5.81 -6.75
C SER A 33 8.90 4.88 -6.34
N TYR A 34 7.69 5.44 -6.14
CA TYR A 34 6.49 4.67 -5.79
C TYR A 34 5.96 3.81 -6.94
N LEU A 35 6.39 4.04 -8.18
CA LEU A 35 6.07 3.17 -9.31
C LEU A 35 6.87 1.87 -9.28
N THR A 36 7.93 1.82 -8.49
CA THR A 36 8.82 0.65 -8.38
C THR A 36 8.47 -0.23 -7.16
N ASN A 37 9.31 -1.23 -6.90
CA ASN A 37 9.24 -2.12 -5.75
C ASN A 37 10.35 -1.86 -4.71
N ASP A 38 11.15 -0.80 -4.82
CA ASP A 38 12.17 -0.52 -3.80
C ASP A 38 11.48 -0.24 -2.43
N PRO A 39 11.69 -1.07 -1.40
CA PRO A 39 11.06 -0.90 -0.10
C PRO A 39 11.45 0.42 0.58
N ARG A 40 12.60 1.02 0.22
CA ARG A 40 13.02 2.34 0.71
C ARG A 40 12.05 3.45 0.28
N ALA A 41 11.33 3.26 -0.83
CA ALA A 41 10.33 4.23 -1.27
C ALA A 41 9.18 4.38 -0.25
N CYS A 42 8.83 3.32 0.47
CA CYS A 42 7.80 3.37 1.50
C CYS A 42 8.20 4.28 2.67
N ALA A 43 9.49 4.33 3.00
CA ALA A 43 10.05 5.19 4.05
C ALA A 43 10.40 6.62 3.58
N ASN A 44 10.01 7.02 2.36
CA ASN A 44 10.08 8.43 1.97
C ASN A 44 9.16 9.31 2.83
N CYS A 45 8.13 8.73 3.44
CA CYS A 45 7.30 9.36 4.46
C CYS A 45 7.73 8.87 5.84
N HIS A 46 8.03 9.80 6.76
CA HIS A 46 8.50 9.50 8.11
C HIS A 46 7.58 8.57 8.93
N ILE A 47 6.27 8.59 8.68
CA ILE A 47 5.28 7.80 9.40
C ILE A 47 5.36 6.30 9.05
N MET A 48 6.03 5.97 7.95
CA MET A 48 6.30 4.60 7.53
C MET A 48 7.65 4.09 8.06
N GLN A 49 8.45 4.91 8.73
CA GLN A 49 9.80 4.54 9.16
C GLN A 49 9.78 3.34 10.11
N GLU A 50 8.88 3.34 11.11
CA GLU A 50 8.78 2.24 12.06
C GLU A 50 8.40 0.91 11.38
N HIS A 51 7.51 0.97 10.39
CA HIS A 51 7.11 -0.20 9.60
C HIS A 51 8.26 -0.72 8.73
N TYR A 52 9.03 0.18 8.12
CA TYR A 52 10.21 -0.16 7.33
C TYR A 52 11.30 -0.80 8.20
N ASP A 53 11.58 -0.21 9.37
CA ASP A 53 12.55 -0.73 10.33
C ASP A 53 12.15 -2.10 10.86
N ALA A 54 10.85 -2.30 11.19
CA ALA A 54 10.33 -3.59 11.60
C ALA A 54 10.48 -4.64 10.49
N TRP A 55 10.15 -4.27 9.24
CA TRP A 55 10.33 -5.15 8.09
C TRP A 55 11.78 -5.56 7.90
N ILE A 56 12.76 -4.66 8.07
CA ILE A 56 14.20 -5.01 7.96
C ILE A 56 14.59 -6.14 8.92
N THR A 57 13.98 -6.20 10.10
CA THR A 57 14.23 -7.24 11.11
C THR A 57 13.33 -8.47 11.00
N SER A 58 12.40 -8.46 10.05
CA SER A 58 11.41 -9.52 9.88
C SER A 58 11.99 -10.75 9.19
N SER A 59 11.26 -11.87 9.28
CA SER A 59 11.62 -13.12 8.59
C SER A 59 11.57 -13.01 7.06
N HIS A 60 10.91 -11.97 6.52
CA HIS A 60 10.66 -11.83 5.08
C HIS A 60 11.60 -10.85 4.38
N ARG A 61 12.45 -10.14 5.13
CA ARG A 61 13.33 -9.09 4.59
C ARG A 61 14.26 -9.54 3.46
N SER A 62 14.63 -10.82 3.43
CA SER A 62 15.55 -11.39 2.44
C SER A 62 14.85 -12.01 1.24
N VAL A 63 13.53 -12.18 1.27
CA VAL A 63 12.76 -12.92 0.25
C VAL A 63 11.61 -12.12 -0.35
N ALA A 64 11.20 -11.03 0.30
CA ALA A 64 10.07 -10.22 -0.12
C ALA A 64 10.30 -8.73 0.20
N THR A 65 9.87 -7.86 -0.71
CA THR A 65 9.75 -6.41 -0.56
C THR A 65 8.37 -6.03 -0.02
N CYS A 66 8.17 -4.76 0.34
CA CYS A 66 6.88 -4.28 0.85
C CYS A 66 5.71 -4.58 -0.11
N ASN A 67 5.90 -4.39 -1.42
CA ASN A 67 4.83 -4.63 -2.40
C ASN A 67 4.55 -6.11 -2.62
N ASP A 68 5.48 -7.00 -2.30
CA ASP A 68 5.25 -8.45 -2.43
C ASP A 68 4.23 -8.94 -1.39
N CYS A 69 3.95 -8.15 -0.34
CA CYS A 69 2.86 -8.39 0.61
C CYS A 69 1.72 -7.36 0.52
N HIS A 70 1.97 -6.13 0.09
CA HIS A 70 0.98 -5.04 0.10
C HIS A 70 0.38 -4.69 -1.26
N ALA A 71 0.76 -5.40 -2.33
CA ALA A 71 0.17 -5.28 -3.64
C ALA A 71 -0.07 -6.67 -4.27
N PRO A 72 -1.10 -6.82 -5.12
CA PRO A 72 -1.24 -8.02 -5.94
C PRO A 72 -0.02 -8.23 -6.84
N HIS A 73 0.29 -9.48 -7.17
CA HIS A 73 1.39 -9.82 -8.07
C HIS A 73 1.02 -9.72 -9.56
N ASP A 74 -0.27 -9.59 -9.89
CA ASP A 74 -0.72 -9.28 -11.25
C ASP A 74 -0.50 -7.80 -11.59
N LEU A 75 -0.13 -7.51 -12.84
CA LEU A 75 0.27 -6.16 -13.26
C LEU A 75 -0.82 -5.12 -13.02
N LEU A 76 -2.07 -5.43 -13.40
CA LEU A 76 -3.16 -4.47 -13.35
C LEU A 76 -3.59 -4.21 -11.90
N GLY A 77 -3.82 -5.27 -11.13
CA GLY A 77 -4.18 -5.22 -9.71
C GLY A 77 -3.12 -4.52 -8.87
N LYS A 78 -1.84 -4.74 -9.18
CA LYS A 78 -0.71 -4.01 -8.58
C LYS A 78 -0.85 -2.51 -8.75
N TYR A 79 -0.93 -2.02 -9.99
CA TYR A 79 -0.94 -0.58 -10.24
C TYR A 79 -2.24 0.09 -9.82
N ILE A 80 -3.39 -0.58 -9.91
CA ILE A 80 -4.65 -0.08 -9.34
C ILE A 80 -4.51 0.08 -7.82
N THR A 81 -3.97 -0.93 -7.12
CA THR A 81 -3.79 -0.87 -5.67
C THR A 81 -2.78 0.20 -5.27
N LYS A 82 -1.69 0.37 -6.02
CA LYS A 82 -0.70 1.42 -5.79
C LYS A 82 -1.28 2.82 -6.00
N ALA A 83 -2.11 3.01 -7.03
CA ALA A 83 -2.77 4.29 -7.27
C ALA A 83 -3.79 4.63 -6.18
N ASP A 84 -4.67 3.67 -5.83
CA ASP A 84 -5.68 3.82 -4.77
C ASP A 84 -5.03 4.11 -3.41
N ASN A 85 -4.08 3.28 -2.99
CA ASN A 85 -3.37 3.47 -1.73
C ASN A 85 -2.52 4.73 -1.75
N GLY A 86 -1.80 5.01 -2.85
CA GLY A 86 -0.98 6.21 -2.99
C GLY A 86 -1.78 7.50 -2.82
N PHE A 87 -2.96 7.58 -3.44
CA PHE A 87 -3.85 8.73 -3.28
C PHE A 87 -4.38 8.85 -1.84
N TRP A 88 -4.99 7.78 -1.30
CA TRP A 88 -5.61 7.83 0.02
C TRP A 88 -4.61 7.99 1.17
N HIS A 89 -3.41 7.44 1.05
CA HIS A 89 -2.34 7.66 2.03
C HIS A 89 -1.87 9.12 1.98
N SER A 90 -1.61 9.65 0.78
CA SER A 90 -1.18 11.05 0.63
C SER A 90 -2.22 12.01 1.18
N PHE A 91 -3.51 11.78 0.87
CA PHE A 91 -4.61 12.58 1.40
C PHE A 91 -4.68 12.49 2.92
N ALA A 92 -4.82 11.28 3.48
CA ALA A 92 -5.00 11.07 4.91
C ALA A 92 -3.82 11.60 5.74
N PHE A 93 -2.57 11.37 5.31
CA PHE A 93 -1.40 11.86 6.03
C PHE A 93 -1.21 13.37 5.90
N THR A 94 -1.67 13.99 4.79
CA THR A 94 -1.64 15.45 4.64
C THR A 94 -2.71 16.12 5.49
N THR A 95 -3.90 15.54 5.60
CA THR A 95 -5.03 16.10 6.37
C THR A 95 -5.03 15.69 7.84
N GLY A 96 -4.26 14.67 8.21
CA GLY A 96 -4.31 14.05 9.54
C GLY A 96 -5.52 13.13 9.75
N ASP A 97 -6.27 12.80 8.70
CA ASP A 97 -7.48 11.96 8.77
C ASP A 97 -7.12 10.46 8.73
N PHE A 98 -6.48 9.98 9.80
CA PHE A 98 -6.16 8.57 9.98
C PHE A 98 -6.15 8.18 11.46
N HIS A 99 -6.20 6.87 11.72
CA HIS A 99 -6.12 6.32 13.08
C HIS A 99 -4.67 6.01 13.45
N GLU A 100 -4.28 6.34 14.68
CA GLU A 100 -3.01 5.93 15.28
C GLU A 100 -3.26 4.91 16.41
N PRO A 101 -2.55 3.76 16.46
CA PRO A 101 -1.56 3.30 15.49
C PRO A 101 -2.16 3.00 14.11
N ILE A 102 -1.42 3.26 13.01
CA ILE A 102 -1.89 2.97 11.65
C ILE A 102 -2.36 1.51 11.53
N ARG A 103 -3.58 1.31 11.01
CA ARG A 103 -4.18 -0.01 10.80
C ARG A 103 -4.49 -0.26 9.33
N ILE A 104 -4.18 -1.47 8.88
CA ILE A 104 -4.51 -1.93 7.54
C ILE A 104 -6.04 -1.99 7.34
N LYS A 105 -6.53 -1.39 6.27
CA LYS A 105 -7.95 -1.47 5.88
C LYS A 105 -8.30 -2.88 5.38
N ALA A 106 -9.57 -3.28 5.51
CA ALA A 106 -10.04 -4.62 5.11
C ALA A 106 -9.70 -5.01 3.66
N ARG A 107 -9.72 -4.05 2.73
CA ARG A 107 -9.30 -4.26 1.33
C ARG A 107 -7.84 -4.70 1.24
N ASN A 108 -6.94 -3.93 1.84
CA ASN A 108 -5.50 -4.22 1.83
C ASN A 108 -5.16 -5.46 2.64
N LYS A 109 -5.89 -5.74 3.74
CA LYS A 109 -5.75 -7.00 4.47
C LYS A 109 -5.98 -8.21 3.54
N ARG A 110 -7.02 -8.18 2.72
CA ARG A 110 -7.28 -9.26 1.74
C ARG A 110 -6.22 -9.40 0.66
N VAL A 111 -5.56 -8.30 0.28
CA VAL A 111 -4.42 -8.34 -0.64
C VAL A 111 -3.25 -9.04 0.04
N THR A 112 -2.93 -8.66 1.27
CA THR A 112 -1.84 -9.28 2.04
C THR A 112 -2.05 -10.76 2.32
N GLU A 113 -3.26 -11.15 2.70
CA GLU A 113 -3.57 -12.58 2.92
C GLU A 113 -3.43 -13.40 1.64
N ARG A 114 -3.82 -12.86 0.48
CA ARG A 114 -3.61 -13.54 -0.81
C ARG A 114 -2.14 -13.65 -1.19
N ALA A 115 -1.37 -12.59 -0.96
CA ALA A 115 0.06 -12.58 -1.23
C ALA A 115 0.82 -13.65 -0.42
N CYS A 116 0.36 -13.99 0.80
CA CYS A 116 0.88 -15.14 1.53
C CYS A 116 0.72 -16.44 0.72
N LEU A 117 -0.46 -16.66 0.13
CA LEU A 117 -0.78 -17.88 -0.61
C LEU A 117 -0.05 -17.95 -1.96
N ASP A 118 0.28 -16.81 -2.58
CA ASP A 118 1.02 -16.76 -3.84
C ASP A 118 2.44 -17.36 -3.70
N CYS A 119 3.07 -17.22 -2.53
CA CYS A 119 4.38 -17.82 -2.24
C CYS A 119 4.29 -19.12 -1.45
N HIS A 120 3.28 -19.28 -0.59
CA HIS A 120 3.08 -20.47 0.25
C HIS A 120 2.02 -21.42 -0.33
N THR A 121 1.99 -21.59 -1.65
CA THR A 121 0.97 -22.38 -2.37
C THR A 121 0.82 -23.80 -1.85
N GLN A 122 1.93 -24.49 -1.58
CA GLN A 122 1.89 -25.86 -1.07
C GLN A 122 1.22 -25.96 0.31
N ILE A 123 1.49 -25.00 1.20
CA ILE A 123 0.83 -24.91 2.51
C ILE A 123 -0.65 -24.52 2.32
N ALA A 124 -0.94 -23.64 1.36
CA ALA A 124 -2.29 -23.21 1.04
C ALA A 124 -3.16 -24.37 0.53
N ASP A 125 -2.62 -25.25 -0.31
CA ASP A 125 -3.31 -26.41 -0.85
C ASP A 125 -3.66 -27.42 0.26
N ASP A 126 -2.68 -27.76 1.09
CA ASP A 126 -2.87 -28.66 2.23
C ASP A 126 -3.89 -28.10 3.24
N LEU A 127 -3.79 -26.80 3.54
CA LEU A 127 -4.69 -26.13 4.46
C LEU A 127 -6.10 -25.99 3.89
N SER A 128 -6.23 -25.73 2.58
CA SER A 128 -7.53 -25.66 1.90
C SER A 128 -8.21 -27.03 1.88
N ALA A 129 -7.46 -28.10 1.62
CA ALA A 129 -7.98 -29.47 1.69
C ALA A 129 -8.48 -29.81 3.11
N ALA A 130 -7.71 -29.47 4.15
CA ALA A 130 -8.11 -29.66 5.54
C ALA A 130 -9.28 -28.75 5.96
N HIS A 131 -9.33 -27.53 5.47
CA HIS A 131 -10.38 -26.57 5.80
C HIS A 131 -11.72 -26.95 5.17
N ASN A 132 -11.71 -27.43 3.93
CA ASN A 132 -12.90 -27.89 3.21
C ASN A 132 -13.58 -29.08 3.89
N THR A 133 -12.84 -29.89 4.67
CA THR A 133 -13.37 -31.02 5.44
C THR A 133 -13.74 -30.65 6.88
N SER A 134 -13.45 -29.42 7.32
CA SER A 134 -13.76 -28.92 8.67
C SER A 134 -15.16 -28.30 8.79
N HIS A 135 -15.68 -28.23 10.02
CA HIS A 135 -16.92 -27.50 10.35
C HIS A 135 -16.83 -25.98 10.16
N GLN A 136 -15.67 -25.45 9.74
CA GLN A 136 -15.41 -24.03 9.59
C GLN A 136 -15.46 -23.54 8.14
N ARG A 137 -15.98 -24.32 7.19
CA ARG A 137 -15.98 -24.03 5.74
C ARG A 137 -16.41 -22.60 5.36
N ASP A 138 -17.25 -21.95 6.16
CA ASP A 138 -17.73 -20.57 5.92
C ASP A 138 -16.75 -19.46 6.40
N GLN A 139 -15.66 -19.79 7.11
CA GLN A 139 -14.67 -18.81 7.57
C GLN A 139 -13.49 -18.74 6.61
N SER A 140 -13.15 -17.56 6.08
CA SER A 140 -11.95 -17.44 5.24
C SER A 140 -10.65 -17.68 6.03
N LEU A 141 -9.72 -18.41 5.43
CA LEU A 141 -8.36 -18.60 5.96
C LEU A 141 -7.67 -17.24 6.13
N SER A 142 -7.07 -17.04 7.31
CA SER A 142 -6.34 -15.82 7.67
C SER A 142 -5.00 -16.20 8.29
N CYS A 143 -3.93 -16.07 7.50
CA CYS A 143 -2.57 -16.43 7.87
C CYS A 143 -2.09 -15.57 9.04
N ILE A 144 -2.34 -14.26 8.95
CA ILE A 144 -1.86 -13.27 9.93
C ILE A 144 -2.64 -13.28 11.25
N ARG A 145 -3.69 -14.12 11.36
CA ARG A 145 -4.37 -14.35 12.64
C ARG A 145 -3.44 -15.01 13.66
N CYS A 146 -2.61 -15.94 13.22
CA CYS A 146 -1.60 -16.61 14.05
C CYS A 146 -0.19 -16.09 13.75
N HIS A 147 0.08 -15.71 12.50
CA HIS A 147 1.38 -15.21 12.05
C HIS A 147 1.42 -13.68 11.96
N SER A 148 1.06 -12.99 13.05
CA SER A 148 0.89 -11.53 13.06
C SER A 148 2.18 -10.72 12.92
N ASP A 149 3.33 -11.30 13.32
CA ASP A 149 4.62 -10.60 13.39
C ASP A 149 5.52 -10.84 12.17
N VAL A 150 5.00 -11.45 11.11
CA VAL A 150 5.78 -11.88 9.93
C VAL A 150 6.34 -10.72 9.12
N GLY A 151 5.54 -9.67 8.90
CA GLY A 151 5.93 -8.51 8.10
C GLY A 151 6.49 -7.37 8.96
N HIS A 152 5.90 -7.14 10.13
CA HIS A 152 6.24 -6.02 11.01
C HIS A 152 6.21 -6.49 12.48
N PRO A 153 7.25 -7.21 12.95
CA PRO A 153 7.29 -7.68 14.33
C PRO A 153 7.24 -6.51 15.32
N LEU A 154 6.39 -6.62 16.34
CA LEU A 154 6.36 -5.64 17.43
C LEU A 154 7.68 -5.70 18.20
N ARG A 155 8.29 -4.53 18.44
CA ARG A 155 9.38 -4.42 19.43
C ARG A 155 8.74 -4.69 20.80
N ARG A 156 9.01 -5.87 21.39
CA ARG A 156 8.71 -6.14 22.80
C ARG A 156 9.70 -5.41 23.71
#